data_AF-A0A1X0JXX5-F1
#
_entry.id   AF-A0A1X0JXX5-F1
#
_cell.length_a   1.000
_cell.length_b   1.000
_cell.length_c   1.000
_cell.angle_alpha   90.00
_cell.angle_beta   90.00
_cell.angle_gamma   90.00
#
_symmetry.space_group_name_H-M   'P 1'
#
loop_
_entity.id
_entity.type
_entity.pdbx_description
1 polymer ?
#
loop_
_entity_poly.entity_id
_entity_poly.type
_entity_poly.pdbx_seq_one_letter_code
_entity_poly.pdbx_strand_id
1 'polypeptide(L)'
;MTPLWVPLVVAALGFVSTLAGVVVTQILANRREQAAWDREVQREQARWTREDERLTFEQRRTAYVEFYEALRRMTLRAYDHGMGLSPGGFELPEGWQTEAADACRRLEVYASPEVSKAAIDAYSATWRWGHAARHGQDNETFYDNQEVVDQAQIELLQAIRADLHVTGTPQKYF
;
A
#
# COMPACT_ATOMS: atom_id res chain seq x y z
N MET A 1 -11.64 -60.66 64.63
CA MET A 1 -11.00 -59.32 64.61
C MET A 1 -10.68 -59.00 63.17
N THR A 2 -11.32 -57.98 62.59
CA THR A 2 -10.98 -57.53 61.22
C THR A 2 -9.63 -56.82 61.26
N PRO A 3 -8.70 -57.11 60.32
CA PRO A 3 -7.38 -56.51 60.34
C PRO A 3 -7.45 -55.01 60.06
N LEU A 4 -6.81 -54.20 60.91
CA LEU A 4 -6.81 -52.73 60.86
C LEU A 4 -6.16 -52.16 59.57
N TRP A 5 -5.39 -52.98 58.84
CA TRP A 5 -4.73 -52.57 57.60
C TRP A 5 -5.68 -52.51 56.39
N VAL A 6 -6.76 -53.30 56.39
CA VAL A 6 -7.73 -53.36 55.30
C VAL A 6 -8.42 -51.99 55.06
N PRO A 7 -8.99 -51.32 56.09
CA PRO A 7 -9.62 -50.01 55.87
C PRO A 7 -8.62 -48.91 55.47
N LEU A 8 -7.34 -49.01 55.91
CA LEU A 8 -6.28 -48.08 55.52
C LEU A 8 -5.95 -48.17 54.02
N VAL A 9 -5.88 -49.39 53.48
CA VAL A 9 -5.64 -49.61 52.04
C VAL A 9 -6.83 -49.12 51.20
N VAL A 10 -8.06 -49.35 51.66
CA VAL A 10 -9.27 -48.88 50.98
C VAL A 10 -9.34 -47.35 50.97
N ALA A 11 -9.00 -46.70 52.09
CA ALA A 11 -8.94 -45.24 52.17
C ALA A 11 -7.87 -44.66 51.23
N ALA A 12 -6.68 -45.27 51.16
CA ALA A 12 -5.62 -44.85 50.26
C ALA A 12 -6.02 -45.00 48.78
N LEU A 13 -6.66 -46.13 48.40
CA LEU A 13 -7.17 -46.35 47.05
C LEU A 13 -8.27 -45.36 46.66
N GLY A 14 -9.16 -45.01 47.60
CA GLY A 14 -10.19 -43.97 47.39
C GLY A 14 -9.58 -42.59 47.16
N PHE A 15 -8.49 -42.27 47.85
CA PHE A 15 -7.79 -40.99 47.68
C PHE A 15 -7.09 -40.90 46.32
N VAL A 16 -6.40 -41.98 45.91
CA VAL A 16 -5.68 -42.05 44.63
C VAL A 16 -6.65 -42.00 43.43
N SER A 17 -7.80 -42.67 43.51
CA SER A 17 -8.80 -42.64 42.43
C SER A 17 -9.43 -41.25 42.24
N THR A 18 -9.61 -40.52 43.34
CA THR A 18 -10.14 -39.13 43.31
C THR A 18 -9.13 -38.18 42.66
N LEU A 19 -7.85 -38.27 43.02
CA LEU A 19 -6.79 -37.45 42.41
C LEU A 19 -6.58 -37.79 40.92
N ALA A 20 -6.61 -39.08 40.57
CA ALA A 20 -6.51 -39.50 39.17
C ALA A 20 -7.67 -38.97 38.32
N GLY A 21 -8.90 -38.97 38.86
CA GLY A 21 -10.07 -38.42 38.19
C GLY A 21 -9.93 -36.93 37.85
N VAL A 22 -9.42 -36.12 38.80
CA VAL A 22 -9.19 -34.68 38.61
C VAL A 22 -8.12 -34.40 37.55
N VAL A 23 -7.01 -35.14 37.59
CA VAL A 23 -5.91 -34.97 36.60
C VAL A 23 -6.40 -35.30 35.18
N VAL A 24 -7.15 -36.39 35.02
CA VAL A 24 -7.70 -36.79 33.71
C VAL A 24 -8.70 -35.74 33.19
N THR A 25 -9.55 -35.20 34.06
CA THR A 25 -10.49 -34.13 33.66
C THR A 25 -9.77 -32.84 33.29
N GLN A 26 -8.72 -32.46 34.02
CA GLN A 26 -7.90 -31.29 33.67
C GLN A 26 -7.19 -31.45 32.32
N ILE A 27 -6.63 -32.62 32.01
CA ILE A 27 -5.99 -32.87 30.71
C ILE A 27 -7.00 -32.80 29.56
N LEU A 28 -8.19 -33.38 29.74
CA LEU A 28 -9.25 -33.33 28.73
C LEU A 28 -9.81 -31.91 28.53
N ALA A 29 -9.94 -31.14 29.61
CA ALA A 29 -10.32 -29.73 29.54
C ALA A 29 -9.26 -28.91 28.78
N ASN A 30 -7.98 -29.08 29.13
CA ASN A 30 -6.87 -28.37 28.52
C ASN A 30 -6.75 -28.68 27.01
N ARG A 31 -7.00 -29.93 26.59
CA ARG A 31 -7.05 -30.29 25.15
C ARG A 31 -8.18 -29.61 24.38
N ARG A 32 -9.37 -29.47 24.99
CA ARG A 32 -10.51 -28.79 24.37
C ARG A 32 -10.26 -27.29 24.27
N GLU A 33 -9.65 -26.72 25.31
CA GLU A 33 -9.26 -25.32 25.37
C GLU A 33 -8.20 -25.00 24.33
N GLN A 34 -7.16 -25.83 24.20
CA GLN A 34 -6.15 -25.71 23.13
C GLN A 34 -6.78 -25.78 21.74
N ALA A 35 -7.67 -26.75 21.49
CA ALA A 35 -8.35 -26.85 20.19
C ALA A 35 -9.34 -25.72 19.91
N ALA A 36 -9.90 -25.08 20.95
CA ALA A 36 -10.71 -23.87 20.82
C ALA A 36 -9.82 -22.66 20.52
N TRP A 37 -8.73 -22.52 21.26
CA TRP A 37 -7.73 -21.48 21.10
C TRP A 37 -7.10 -21.48 19.71
N ASP A 38 -6.68 -22.65 19.20
CA ASP A 38 -6.08 -22.76 17.86
C ASP A 38 -7.05 -22.29 16.76
N ARG A 39 -8.35 -22.58 16.90
CA ARG A 39 -9.37 -22.12 15.96
C ARG A 39 -9.61 -20.62 16.06
N GLU A 40 -9.45 -20.04 17.25
CA GLU A 40 -9.60 -18.62 17.48
C GLU A 40 -8.41 -17.84 16.90
N VAL A 41 -7.19 -18.31 17.17
CA VAL A 41 -5.95 -17.78 16.58
C VAL A 41 -5.98 -17.85 15.06
N GLN A 42 -6.44 -18.96 14.46
CA GLN A 42 -6.57 -19.07 13.01
C GLN A 42 -7.57 -18.05 12.43
N ARG A 43 -8.69 -17.82 13.12
CA ARG A 43 -9.68 -16.81 12.69
C ARG A 43 -9.13 -15.40 12.82
N GLU A 44 -8.40 -15.12 13.89
CA GLU A 44 -7.80 -13.81 14.13
C GLU A 44 -6.70 -13.52 13.12
N GLN A 45 -5.80 -14.48 12.86
CA GLN A 45 -4.79 -14.37 11.80
C GLN A 45 -5.44 -14.12 10.44
N ALA A 46 -6.48 -14.89 10.07
CA ALA A 46 -7.18 -14.67 8.81
C ALA A 46 -7.88 -13.30 8.72
N ARG A 47 -8.28 -12.71 9.85
CA ARG A 47 -8.81 -11.33 9.89
C ARG A 47 -7.69 -10.32 9.72
N TRP A 48 -6.58 -10.48 10.45
CA TRP A 48 -5.43 -9.60 10.34
C TRP A 48 -4.84 -9.58 8.94
N THR A 49 -4.70 -10.75 8.28
CA THR A 49 -4.22 -10.81 6.89
C THR A 49 -5.12 -10.03 5.93
N ARG A 50 -6.45 -10.18 6.03
CA ARG A 50 -7.39 -9.42 5.18
C ARG A 50 -7.32 -7.92 5.45
N GLU A 51 -7.16 -7.53 6.71
CA GLU A 51 -7.08 -6.12 7.08
C GLU A 51 -5.76 -5.51 6.61
N ASP A 52 -4.65 -6.23 6.73
CA ASP A 52 -3.33 -5.81 6.26
C ASP A 52 -3.29 -5.66 4.72
N GLU A 53 -3.90 -6.61 3.99
CA GLU A 53 -4.10 -6.52 2.54
C GLU A 53 -4.91 -5.28 2.15
N ARG A 54 -6.01 -5.01 2.89
CA ARG A 54 -6.87 -3.83 2.67
C ARG A 54 -6.14 -2.53 2.94
N LEU A 55 -5.40 -2.44 4.04
CA LEU A 55 -4.64 -1.25 4.41
C LEU A 55 -3.51 -0.98 3.41
N THR A 56 -2.80 -2.02 2.98
CA THR A 56 -1.75 -1.91 1.96
C THR A 56 -2.34 -1.46 0.62
N PHE A 57 -3.52 -1.95 0.23
CA PHE A 57 -4.22 -1.47 -0.97
C PHE A 57 -4.61 0.01 -0.86
N GLU A 58 -5.19 0.45 0.25
CA GLU A 58 -5.58 1.86 0.43
C GLU A 58 -4.36 2.80 0.49
N GLN A 59 -3.26 2.37 1.12
CA GLN A 59 -2.00 3.13 1.13
C GLN A 59 -1.45 3.31 -0.29
N ARG A 60 -1.42 2.24 -1.10
CA ARG A 60 -1.03 2.31 -2.51
C ARG A 60 -1.91 3.25 -3.32
N ARG A 61 -3.22 3.06 -3.24
CA ARG A 61 -4.21 3.90 -3.93
C ARG A 61 -4.03 5.38 -3.59
N THR A 62 -3.85 5.69 -2.30
CA THR A 62 -3.65 7.06 -1.83
C THR A 62 -2.36 7.64 -2.40
N ALA A 63 -1.25 6.90 -2.33
CA ALA A 63 0.04 7.34 -2.87
C ALA A 63 -0.03 7.58 -4.39
N TYR A 64 -0.74 6.73 -5.15
CA TYR A 64 -0.95 6.90 -6.59
C TYR A 64 -1.71 8.18 -6.92
N VAL A 65 -2.80 8.47 -6.19
CA VAL A 65 -3.59 9.69 -6.40
C VAL A 65 -2.76 10.93 -6.07
N GLU A 66 -2.07 10.93 -4.93
CA GLU A 66 -1.22 12.06 -4.51
C GLU A 66 -0.14 12.38 -5.55
N PHE A 67 0.55 11.36 -6.06
CA PHE A 67 1.57 11.56 -7.08
C PHE A 67 0.97 12.05 -8.40
N TYR A 68 -0.11 11.43 -8.87
CA TYR A 68 -0.75 11.81 -10.13
C TYR A 68 -1.23 13.27 -10.11
N GLU A 69 -1.82 13.72 -9.00
CA GLU A 69 -2.24 15.11 -8.83
C GLU A 69 -1.05 16.07 -8.77
N ALA A 70 0.01 15.73 -8.02
CA ALA A 70 1.22 16.54 -7.93
C ALA A 70 1.91 16.67 -9.30
N LEU A 71 1.98 15.57 -10.06
CA LEU A 71 2.50 15.56 -11.42
C LEU A 71 1.66 16.45 -12.34
N ARG A 72 0.32 16.36 -12.29
CA ARG A 72 -0.56 17.21 -13.10
C ARG A 72 -0.37 18.70 -12.79
N ARG A 73 -0.21 19.06 -11.51
CA ARG A 73 0.12 20.45 -11.10
C ARG A 73 1.46 20.89 -11.66
N MET A 74 2.47 20.03 -11.60
CA MET A 74 3.80 20.29 -12.16
C MET A 74 3.76 20.47 -13.68
N THR A 75 3.04 19.61 -14.41
CA THR A 75 2.83 19.72 -15.87
C THR A 75 2.12 21.00 -16.24
N LEU A 76 1.07 21.38 -15.51
CA LEU A 76 0.36 22.63 -15.77
C LEU A 76 1.26 23.85 -15.58
N ARG A 77 2.11 23.87 -14.54
CA ARG A 77 3.09 24.95 -14.35
C ARG A 77 4.08 25.05 -15.51
N ALA A 78 4.58 23.91 -16.00
CA ALA A 78 5.48 23.88 -17.15
C ALA A 78 4.78 24.37 -18.44
N TYR A 79 3.53 23.96 -18.64
CA TYR A 79 2.71 24.41 -19.76
C TYR A 79 2.43 25.92 -19.70
N ASP A 80 1.90 26.41 -18.59
CA ASP A 80 1.60 27.83 -18.38
C ASP A 80 2.85 28.69 -18.56
N HIS A 81 4.01 28.19 -18.12
CA HIS A 81 5.28 28.85 -18.35
C HIS A 81 5.64 28.94 -19.84
N GLY A 82 5.62 27.81 -20.56
CA GLY A 82 5.89 27.80 -22.01
C GLY A 82 4.93 28.69 -22.81
N MET A 83 3.66 28.74 -22.40
CA MET A 83 2.63 29.60 -23.00
C MET A 83 2.73 31.08 -22.58
N GLY A 84 3.60 31.42 -21.63
CA GLY A 84 3.73 32.78 -21.11
C GLY A 84 2.55 33.25 -20.26
N LEU A 85 1.79 32.30 -19.71
CA LEU A 85 0.64 32.51 -18.82
C LEU A 85 1.04 32.51 -17.34
N SER A 86 2.29 32.16 -17.03
CA SER A 86 2.77 32.09 -15.65
C SER A 86 2.84 33.48 -14.99
N PRO A 87 2.30 33.66 -13.77
CA PRO A 87 2.23 34.96 -13.10
C PRO A 87 3.58 35.49 -12.56
N GLY A 88 4.66 34.69 -12.66
CA GLY A 88 5.94 34.91 -11.95
C GLY A 88 7.10 35.46 -12.78
N GLY A 89 6.92 35.75 -14.07
CA GLY A 89 7.98 36.26 -14.95
C GLY A 89 8.62 35.21 -15.86
N PHE A 90 9.83 35.48 -16.37
CA PHE A 90 10.48 34.71 -17.44
C PHE A 90 11.05 33.35 -17.03
N GLU A 91 10.97 32.96 -15.76
CA GLU A 91 11.51 31.71 -15.23
C GLU A 91 10.47 30.98 -14.36
N LEU A 92 10.55 29.66 -14.30
CA LEU A 92 9.76 28.87 -13.38
C LEU A 92 10.18 29.15 -11.92
N PRO A 93 9.23 29.23 -10.97
CA PRO A 93 9.57 29.43 -9.55
C PRO A 93 10.50 28.35 -9.01
N GLU A 94 11.36 28.70 -8.06
CA GLU A 94 12.20 27.72 -7.38
C GLU A 94 11.35 26.60 -6.76
N GLY A 95 11.76 25.35 -6.96
CA GLY A 95 11.08 24.18 -6.40
C GLY A 95 9.72 23.88 -7.02
N TRP A 96 9.39 24.41 -8.20
CA TRP A 96 8.14 24.13 -8.93
C TRP A 96 7.85 22.62 -9.11
N GLN A 97 8.90 21.79 -9.10
CA GLN A 97 8.89 20.33 -9.23
C GLN A 97 8.85 19.55 -7.90
N THR A 98 9.15 20.19 -6.76
CA THR A 98 9.49 19.49 -5.50
C THR A 98 8.34 18.63 -4.99
N GLU A 99 7.11 19.11 -5.10
CA GLU A 99 5.91 18.39 -4.67
C GLU A 99 5.75 17.04 -5.38
N ALA A 100 5.93 17.03 -6.71
CA ALA A 100 5.87 15.81 -7.51
C ALA A 100 7.06 14.89 -7.22
N ALA A 101 8.25 15.46 -6.97
CA ALA A 101 9.44 14.69 -6.61
C ALA A 101 9.26 13.98 -5.25
N ASP A 102 8.69 14.65 -4.26
CA ASP A 102 8.43 14.08 -2.94
C ASP A 102 7.36 12.97 -3.02
N ALA A 103 6.30 13.20 -3.80
CA ALA A 103 5.28 12.17 -4.04
C ALA A 103 5.84 10.96 -4.82
N CYS A 104 6.75 11.19 -5.78
CA CYS A 104 7.43 10.11 -6.51
C CYS A 104 8.27 9.23 -5.58
N ARG A 105 9.01 9.84 -4.63
CA ARG A 105 9.79 9.07 -3.62
C ARG A 105 8.89 8.21 -2.73
N ARG A 106 7.67 8.65 -2.41
CA ARG A 106 6.71 7.82 -1.66
C ARG A 106 6.29 6.58 -2.44
N LEU A 107 6.22 6.66 -3.77
CA LEU A 107 5.90 5.51 -4.61
C LEU A 107 6.97 4.42 -4.58
N GLU A 108 8.24 4.74 -4.34
CA GLU A 108 9.30 3.72 -4.23
C GLU A 108 9.06 2.74 -3.07
N VAL A 109 8.27 3.13 -2.06
CA VAL A 109 7.97 2.31 -0.88
C VAL A 109 6.73 1.45 -1.09
N TYR A 110 5.68 2.02 -1.69
CA TYR A 110 4.35 1.39 -1.73
C TYR A 110 3.99 0.83 -3.12
N ALA A 111 4.53 1.39 -4.19
CA ALA A 111 4.13 1.05 -5.55
C ALA A 111 4.68 -0.30 -6.00
N SER A 112 4.02 -0.92 -6.98
CA SER A 112 4.64 -1.98 -7.76
C SER A 112 5.85 -1.44 -8.56
N PRO A 113 6.83 -2.28 -8.90
CA PRO A 113 7.98 -1.88 -9.69
C PRO A 113 7.60 -1.22 -11.02
N GLU A 114 6.54 -1.70 -11.67
CA GLU A 114 6.02 -1.17 -12.93
C GLU A 114 5.47 0.25 -12.77
N VAL A 115 4.68 0.50 -11.71
CA VAL A 115 4.14 1.83 -11.42
C VAL A 115 5.25 2.78 -11.00
N SER A 116 6.19 2.33 -10.18
CA SER A 116 7.33 3.13 -9.75
C SER A 116 8.18 3.58 -10.95
N LYS A 117 8.47 2.68 -11.89
CA LYS A 117 9.18 3.01 -13.11
C LYS A 117 8.42 4.04 -13.95
N ALA A 118 7.15 3.78 -14.24
CA ALA A 118 6.33 4.70 -15.05
C ALA A 118 6.20 6.09 -14.41
N ALA A 119 6.15 6.15 -13.07
CA ALA A 119 6.13 7.40 -12.32
C ALA A 119 7.44 8.19 -12.48
N ILE A 120 8.59 7.51 -12.37
CA ILE A 120 9.91 8.12 -12.59
C ILE A 120 10.04 8.65 -14.02
N ASP A 121 9.57 7.89 -15.01
CA ASP A 121 9.62 8.26 -16.42
C ASP A 121 8.74 9.51 -16.69
N ALA A 122 7.51 9.54 -16.17
CA ALA A 122 6.60 10.67 -16.31
C ALA A 122 7.07 11.93 -15.58
N TYR A 123 7.61 11.77 -14.36
CA TYR A 123 8.25 12.87 -13.63
C TYR A 123 9.45 13.42 -14.41
N SER A 124 10.33 12.54 -14.89
CA SER A 124 11.54 12.93 -15.62
C SER A 124 11.22 13.64 -16.93
N ALA A 125 10.22 13.17 -17.69
CA ALA A 125 9.74 13.82 -18.90
C ALA A 125 9.23 15.23 -18.59
N THR A 126 8.38 15.37 -17.56
CA THR A 126 7.82 16.68 -17.17
C THR A 126 8.90 17.63 -16.67
N TRP A 127 9.87 17.12 -15.90
CA TRP A 127 11.01 17.90 -15.41
C TRP A 127 11.85 18.44 -16.58
N ARG A 128 12.22 17.57 -17.54
CA ARG A 128 12.99 17.99 -18.72
C ARG A 128 12.22 19.01 -19.55
N TRP A 129 10.93 18.80 -19.75
CA TRP A 129 10.07 19.73 -20.49
C TRP A 129 10.02 21.10 -19.83
N GLY A 130 9.76 21.18 -18.53
CA GLY A 130 9.73 22.47 -17.82
C GLY A 130 11.06 23.22 -17.84
N HIS A 131 12.20 22.51 -17.80
CA HIS A 131 13.52 23.14 -17.96
C HIS A 131 13.85 23.57 -19.39
N ALA A 132 13.30 22.86 -20.39
CA ALA A 132 13.48 23.21 -21.80
C ALA A 132 12.53 24.32 -22.27
N ALA A 133 11.35 24.41 -21.64
CA ALA A 133 10.33 25.40 -21.95
C ALA A 133 10.88 26.81 -21.67
N ARG A 134 10.69 27.70 -22.63
CA ARG A 134 11.03 29.12 -22.50
C ARG A 134 9.74 29.91 -22.37
N HIS A 135 9.76 30.94 -21.54
CA HIS A 135 8.58 31.75 -21.29
C HIS A 135 7.98 32.34 -22.57
N GLY A 136 6.73 31.98 -22.88
CA GLY A 136 6.00 32.48 -24.05
C GLY A 136 6.56 32.03 -25.40
N GLN A 137 7.29 30.91 -25.44
CA GLN A 137 7.82 30.32 -26.67
C GLN A 137 7.33 28.88 -26.86
N ASP A 138 6.19 28.73 -27.52
CA ASP A 138 5.57 27.46 -27.89
C ASP A 138 6.01 27.02 -29.30
N ASN A 139 7.31 26.78 -29.48
CA ASN A 139 7.86 26.28 -30.74
C ASN A 139 7.56 24.77 -30.95
N GLU A 140 7.94 24.22 -32.10
CA GLU A 140 7.79 22.78 -32.40
C GLU A 140 8.39 21.90 -31.30
N THR A 141 9.58 22.25 -30.80
CA THR A 141 10.23 21.54 -29.68
C THR A 141 9.41 21.57 -28.38
N PHE A 142 8.64 22.62 -28.12
CA PHE A 142 7.76 22.67 -26.96
C PHE A 142 6.65 21.62 -27.07
N TYR A 143 6.02 21.50 -28.25
CA TYR A 143 4.96 20.53 -28.51
C TYR A 143 5.49 19.09 -28.60
N ASP A 144 6.68 18.87 -29.16
CA ASP A 144 7.33 17.55 -29.18
C ASP A 144 7.58 17.05 -27.75
N ASN A 145 8.08 17.91 -26.87
CA ASN A 145 8.29 17.57 -25.47
C ASN A 145 6.95 17.37 -24.73
N GLN A 146 5.91 18.13 -25.07
CA GLN A 146 4.57 17.92 -24.53
C GLN A 146 4.04 16.52 -24.90
N GLU A 147 4.23 16.07 -26.15
CA GLU A 147 3.81 14.74 -26.58
C GLU A 147 4.52 13.63 -25.78
N VAL A 148 5.81 13.78 -25.51
CA VAL A 148 6.57 12.85 -24.64
C VAL A 148 6.00 12.81 -23.22
N VAL A 149 5.64 13.97 -22.66
CA VAL A 149 5.00 14.04 -21.34
C VAL A 149 3.63 13.37 -21.35
N ASP A 150 2.80 13.66 -22.34
CA ASP A 150 1.47 13.08 -22.49
C ASP A 150 1.55 11.55 -22.61
N GLN A 151 2.47 11.04 -23.40
CA GLN A 151 2.70 9.59 -23.55
C GLN A 151 3.13 8.95 -22.22
N ALA A 152 4.08 9.56 -21.51
CA ALA A 152 4.52 9.06 -20.21
C ALA A 152 3.40 9.08 -19.15
N GLN A 153 2.53 10.09 -19.16
CA GLN A 153 1.36 10.14 -18.28
C GLN A 153 0.32 9.07 -18.60
N ILE A 154 0.13 8.74 -19.89
CA ILE A 154 -0.74 7.63 -20.31
C ILE A 154 -0.19 6.31 -19.80
N GLU A 155 1.10 6.06 -19.96
CA GLU A 155 1.76 4.84 -19.48
C GLU A 155 1.68 4.71 -17.96
N LEU A 156 1.91 5.80 -17.22
CA LEU A 156 1.71 5.86 -15.77
C LEU A 156 0.28 5.49 -15.38
N LEU A 157 -0.72 6.09 -16.03
CA LEU A 157 -2.13 5.84 -15.71
C LEU A 157 -2.51 4.39 -16.02
N GLN A 158 -2.00 3.81 -17.11
CA GLN A 158 -2.20 2.41 -17.43
C GLN A 158 -1.58 1.49 -16.38
N ALA A 159 -0.35 1.77 -15.93
CA ALA A 159 0.32 1.01 -14.88
C ALA A 159 -0.46 1.07 -13.55
N ILE A 160 -0.90 2.27 -13.13
CA ILE A 160 -1.71 2.45 -11.91
C ILE A 160 -3.01 1.65 -11.99
N ARG A 161 -3.73 1.73 -13.13
CA ARG A 161 -4.99 1.01 -13.31
C ARG A 161 -4.79 -0.50 -13.29
N ALA A 162 -3.71 -0.99 -13.91
CA ALA A 162 -3.34 -2.40 -13.88
C ALA A 162 -3.05 -2.88 -12.46
N ASP A 163 -2.24 -2.14 -11.68
CA ASP A 163 -1.90 -2.51 -10.29
C ASP A 163 -3.12 -2.48 -9.36
N LEU A 164 -4.03 -1.52 -9.55
CA LEU A 164 -5.29 -1.43 -8.81
C LEU A 164 -6.39 -2.36 -9.34
N HIS A 165 -6.11 -3.18 -10.37
CA HIS A 165 -7.06 -4.08 -11.01
C HIS A 165 -8.34 -3.37 -11.51
N VAL A 166 -8.22 -2.11 -11.96
CA VAL A 166 -9.34 -1.31 -12.49
C VAL A 166 -9.50 -1.63 -13.98
N THR A 167 -10.67 -2.16 -14.36
CA THR A 167 -10.98 -2.54 -15.75
C THR A 167 -11.41 -1.33 -16.61
N GLY A 168 -11.07 -1.36 -17.91
CA GLY A 168 -11.40 -0.34 -18.92
C GLY A 168 -10.21 0.52 -19.39
N THR A 169 -10.20 0.91 -20.65
CA THR A 169 -9.18 1.81 -21.24
C THR A 169 -9.32 3.23 -20.68
N PRO A 170 -8.22 3.90 -20.28
CA PRO A 170 -8.29 5.29 -19.84
C PRO A 170 -8.78 6.17 -21.01
N GLN A 171 -9.88 6.88 -20.80
CA GLN A 171 -10.41 7.84 -21.76
C GLN A 171 -9.78 9.20 -21.46
N LYS A 172 -9.22 9.87 -22.47
CA LYS A 172 -8.67 11.24 -22.34
C LYS A 172 -9.77 12.15 -21.74
N TYR A 173 -9.47 12.77 -20.60
CA TYR A 173 -10.18 13.95 -20.11
C TYR A 173 -9.24 15.15 -20.18
N PHE A 174 -8.93 15.55 -21.41
CA PHE A 174 -8.43 16.87 -21.77
C PHE A 174 -9.10 17.24 -23.09
#